data_AF-A0A4Y2NXP8-F1
#
_entry.id   AF-A0A4Y2NXP8-F1
#
_cell.length_a   1.000
_cell.length_b   1.000
_cell.length_c   1.000
_cell.angle_alpha   90.00
_cell.angle_beta   90.00
_cell.angle_gamma   90.00
#
_symmetry.space_group_name_H-M   'P 1'
#
loop_
_entity.id
_entity.type
_entity.pdbx_description
1 polymer ?
#
loop_
_entity_poly.entity_id
_entity_poly.type
_entity_poly.pdbx_seq_one_letter_code
_entity_poly.pdbx_strand_id
1 'polypeptide(L)'
;MFKNVKKEDVVTVLTELGETVNIDMKMGDLKQKLLTSKEYLEDSQFVKDFLISTVKNRKIEEENRKQEEKIQGEEIRRRIEREHELELARIRATRNAENRSPLPSVTSNGDGDVSLDKLIKGVEILTIPVPRKTESWNLFFDSLERTYKHK
;
A
#
# COMPACT_ATOMS: atom_id res chain seq x y z
N MET A 1 -4.14 34.68 20.61
CA MET A 1 -3.55 33.44 21.16
C MET A 1 -3.85 32.21 20.31
N PHE A 2 -5.10 31.92 19.90
CA PHE A 2 -5.45 30.62 19.30
C PHE A 2 -5.30 30.48 17.76
N LYS A 3 -4.40 31.22 17.11
CA LYS A 3 -4.22 31.08 15.64
C LYS A 3 -3.51 29.75 15.33
N ASN A 4 -4.06 28.95 14.41
CA ASN A 4 -3.53 27.63 14.00
C ASN A 4 -3.47 26.57 15.12
N VAL A 5 -4.23 26.76 16.20
CA VAL A 5 -4.31 25.84 17.33
C VAL A 5 -5.41 24.82 17.06
N LYS A 6 -5.06 23.52 17.10
CA LYS A 6 -6.00 22.41 17.00
C LYS A 6 -6.62 22.09 18.37
N LYS A 7 -7.72 21.33 18.37
CA LYS A 7 -8.38 20.91 19.62
C LYS A 7 -7.41 20.13 20.51
N GLU A 8 -6.64 19.24 19.89
CA GLU A 8 -5.57 18.44 20.49
C GLU A 8 -4.60 19.33 21.30
N ASP A 9 -4.12 20.42 20.69
CA ASP A 9 -3.13 21.32 21.29
C ASP A 9 -3.64 21.92 22.61
N VAL A 10 -4.91 22.35 22.65
CA VAL A 10 -5.54 22.92 23.85
C VAL A 10 -5.77 21.85 24.91
N VAL A 11 -6.17 20.64 24.49
CA VAL A 11 -6.37 19.50 25.41
C VAL A 11 -5.05 19.13 26.08
N THR A 12 -3.96 19.01 25.31
CA THR A 12 -2.63 18.74 25.84
C THR A 12 -2.23 19.80 26.86
N VAL A 13 -2.36 21.09 26.50
CA VAL A 13 -1.99 22.17 27.43
C VAL A 13 -2.81 22.11 28.72
N LEU A 14 -4.14 21.98 28.64
CA LEU A 14 -4.98 21.88 29.84
C LEU A 14 -4.62 20.66 30.70
N THR A 15 -4.35 19.52 30.08
CA THR A 15 -3.97 18.30 30.79
C THR A 15 -2.65 18.49 31.55
N GLU A 16 -1.66 19.13 30.92
CA GLU A 16 -0.36 19.44 31.53
C GLU A 16 -0.46 20.50 32.64
N LEU A 17 -1.43 21.42 32.54
CA LEU A 17 -1.76 22.37 33.61
C LEU A 17 -2.57 21.72 34.75
N GLY A 18 -2.84 20.41 34.70
CA GLY A 18 -3.59 19.68 35.73
C GLY A 18 -5.11 19.91 35.67
N GLU A 19 -5.61 20.49 34.58
CA GLU A 19 -7.04 20.70 34.37
C GLU A 19 -7.71 19.43 33.88
N THR A 20 -8.91 19.14 34.41
CA THR A 20 -9.72 18.01 33.93
C THR A 20 -10.27 18.30 32.53
N VAL A 21 -9.93 17.47 31.55
CA VAL A 21 -10.40 17.62 30.17
C VAL A 21 -11.16 16.38 29.74
N ASN A 22 -12.36 16.58 29.19
CA ASN A 22 -13.11 15.52 28.52
C ASN A 22 -12.91 15.63 27.00
N ILE A 23 -12.66 14.49 26.34
CA ILE A 23 -12.49 14.36 24.89
C ILE A 23 -13.69 14.92 24.13
N ASP A 24 -14.90 14.87 24.70
CA ASP A 24 -16.12 15.35 24.07
C ASP A 24 -16.32 16.88 24.16
N MET A 25 -15.50 17.60 24.96
CA MET A 25 -15.64 19.05 25.12
C MET A 25 -15.51 19.79 23.79
N LYS A 26 -16.31 20.84 23.60
CA LYS A 26 -16.20 21.68 22.40
C LYS A 26 -14.96 22.57 22.51
N MET A 27 -14.41 22.93 21.35
CA MET A 27 -13.25 23.84 21.28
C MET A 27 -13.52 25.19 21.99
N GLY A 28 -14.76 25.70 21.95
CA GLY A 28 -15.14 26.90 22.69
C GLY A 28 -14.95 26.73 24.20
N ASP A 29 -15.49 25.65 24.75
CA ASP A 29 -15.42 25.33 26.18
C ASP A 29 -13.98 25.13 26.64
N LEU A 30 -13.16 24.44 25.83
CA LEU A 30 -11.74 24.23 26.11
C LEU A 30 -10.96 25.56 26.15
N LYS A 31 -11.22 26.46 25.19
CA LYS A 31 -10.60 27.80 25.18
C LYS A 31 -11.00 28.60 26.41
N GLN A 32 -12.28 28.55 26.78
CA GLN A 32 -12.78 29.25 27.96
C GLN A 32 -12.17 28.68 29.23
N LYS A 33 -12.05 27.35 29.35
CA LYS A 33 -11.40 26.69 30.49
C LYS A 33 -9.95 27.12 30.61
N LEU A 34 -9.21 27.16 29.50
CA LEU A 34 -7.82 27.63 29.49
C LEU A 34 -7.71 29.08 29.96
N LEU A 35 -8.59 29.96 29.48
CA LEU A 35 -8.62 31.37 29.87
C LEU A 35 -9.01 31.60 31.34
N THR A 36 -9.69 30.63 31.95
CA THR A 36 -10.15 30.70 33.36
C THR A 36 -9.25 29.87 34.28
N SER A 37 -8.26 29.13 33.75
CA SER A 37 -7.32 28.34 34.53
C SER A 37 -6.52 29.25 35.45
N LYS A 38 -6.18 28.73 36.63
CA LYS A 38 -5.42 29.49 37.64
C LYS A 38 -4.09 29.97 37.06
N GLU A 39 -3.41 29.11 36.31
CA GLU A 39 -2.11 29.34 35.71
C GLU A 39 -2.18 30.42 34.64
N TYR A 40 -3.28 30.52 33.88
CA TYR A 40 -3.46 31.60 32.91
C TYR A 40 -3.72 32.95 33.58
N LEU A 41 -4.43 32.95 34.71
CA LEU A 41 -4.67 34.17 35.51
C LEU A 41 -3.41 34.64 36.23
N GLU A 42 -2.56 33.70 36.66
CA GLU A 42 -1.30 33.97 37.36
C GLU A 42 -0.18 34.40 36.38
N ASP A 43 0.01 33.64 35.29
CA ASP A 43 0.96 33.97 34.24
C ASP A 43 0.41 33.64 32.83
N SER A 44 -0.31 34.61 32.27
CA SER A 44 -0.86 34.47 30.92
C SER A 44 0.21 34.34 29.83
N GLN A 45 1.45 34.78 30.09
CA GLN A 45 2.52 34.73 29.09
C GLN A 45 3.13 33.34 29.04
N PHE A 46 3.37 32.73 30.20
CA PHE A 46 3.76 31.32 30.31
C PHE A 46 2.80 30.42 29.54
N VAL A 47 1.48 30.55 29.76
CA VAL A 47 0.50 29.70 29.08
C VAL A 47 0.46 29.95 27.56
N LYS A 48 0.68 31.19 27.11
CA LYS A 48 0.80 31.50 25.67
C LYS A 48 2.05 30.84 25.07
N ASP A 49 3.20 30.97 25.72
CA ASP A 49 4.46 30.41 25.22
C ASP A 49 4.44 28.88 25.25
N PHE A 50 3.83 28.31 26.28
CA PHE A 50 3.58 26.87 26.37
C PHE A 50 2.71 26.38 25.22
N LEU A 51 1.58 27.05 24.94
CA LEU A 51 0.71 26.70 23.81
C LEU A 51 1.44 26.83 22.45
N ILE A 52 2.27 27.86 22.28
CA ILE A 52 3.09 28.03 21.07
C ILE A 52 4.07 26.86 20.92
N SER A 53 4.72 26.44 22.02
CA SER A 53 5.63 25.30 22.05
C SER A 53 4.91 24.00 21.69
N THR A 54 3.74 23.72 22.28
CA THR A 54 2.92 22.53 21.96
C THR A 54 2.56 22.48 20.47
N VAL A 55 2.09 23.59 19.90
CA VAL A 55 1.76 23.67 18.47
C VAL A 55 2.99 23.43 17.59
N LYS A 56 4.16 23.94 17.99
CA LYS A 56 5.42 23.73 17.28
C LYS A 56 5.85 22.26 17.33
N ASN A 57 5.79 21.63 18.50
CA ASN A 57 6.15 20.22 18.68
C ASN A 57 5.26 19.31 17.83
N ARG A 58 3.94 19.51 17.84
CA ARG A 58 3.02 18.76 16.98
C ARG A 58 3.39 18.85 15.49
N LYS A 59 3.78 20.04 15.02
CA LYS A 59 4.20 20.21 13.61
C LYS A 59 5.46 19.42 13.28
N ILE A 60 6.44 19.44 14.18
CA ILE A 60 7.69 18.68 14.04
C ILE A 60 7.41 17.17 14.03
N GLU A 61 6.57 16.68 14.95
CA GLU A 61 6.17 15.28 14.99
C GLU A 61 5.43 14.84 13.73
N GLU A 62 4.52 15.68 13.21
CA GLU A 62 3.80 15.40 11.96
C GLU A 62 4.75 15.32 10.75
N GLU A 63 5.77 16.17 10.71
CA GLU A 63 6.80 16.16 9.66
C GLU A 63 7.72 14.93 9.76
N ASN A 64 8.16 14.61 10.98
CA ASN A 64 8.96 13.41 11.26
C ASN A 64 8.22 12.13 10.84
N ARG A 65 6.93 12.02 11.17
CA ARG A 65 6.10 10.87 10.78
C ARG A 65 6.02 10.72 9.26
N LYS A 66 5.79 11.82 8.53
CA LYS A 66 5.77 11.80 7.06
C LYS A 66 7.11 11.38 6.46
N GLN A 67 8.21 11.84 7.06
CA GLN A 67 9.55 11.47 6.60
C GLN A 67 9.84 9.99 6.86
N GLU A 68 9.45 9.46 8.01
CA GLU A 68 9.62 8.06 8.36
C GLU A 68 8.78 7.13 7.46
N GLU A 69 7.52 7.49 7.20
CA GLU A 69 6.65 6.80 6.24
C GLU A 69 7.28 6.75 4.83
N LYS A 70 7.90 7.86 4.39
CA LYS A 70 8.60 7.93 3.10
C LYS A 70 9.80 7.00 3.05
N ILE A 71 10.64 6.99 4.09
CA ILE A 71 11.81 6.11 4.17
C ILE A 71 11.38 4.64 4.16
N GLN A 72 10.36 4.29 4.94
CA GLN A 72 9.82 2.92 4.96
C GLN A 72 9.26 2.52 3.59
N GLY A 73 8.52 3.40 2.92
CA GLY A 73 7.99 3.15 1.58
C GLY A 73 9.09 2.94 0.52
N GLU A 74 10.15 3.76 0.56
CA GLU A 74 11.31 3.59 -0.32
C GLU A 74 12.06 2.29 -0.05
N GLU A 75 12.21 1.89 1.23
CA GLU A 75 12.88 0.65 1.59
C GLU A 75 12.11 -0.59 1.11
N ILE A 76 10.79 -0.59 1.28
CA ILE A 76 9.92 -1.65 0.75
C ILE A 76 10.06 -1.73 -0.77
N ARG A 77 10.03 -0.59 -1.46
CA ARG A 77 10.21 -0.56 -2.93
C ARG A 77 11.56 -1.15 -3.35
N ARG A 78 12.66 -0.72 -2.71
CA ARG A 78 14.01 -1.25 -3.00
C ARG A 78 14.10 -2.75 -2.74
N ARG A 79 13.45 -3.25 -1.70
CA ARG A 79 13.42 -4.68 -1.40
C ARG A 79 12.72 -5.47 -2.50
N ILE A 80 11.55 -5.02 -2.96
CA ILE A 80 10.81 -5.66 -4.05
C ILE A 80 11.64 -5.67 -5.34
N GLU A 81 12.29 -4.56 -5.67
CA GLU A 81 13.13 -4.45 -6.87
C GLU A 81 14.32 -5.44 -6.82
N ARG A 82 14.98 -5.55 -5.66
CA ARG A 82 16.08 -6.51 -5.45
C ARG A 82 15.60 -7.96 -5.57
N GLU A 83 14.44 -8.29 -5.00
CA GLU A 83 13.85 -9.63 -5.10
C GLU A 83 13.52 -9.98 -6.56
N HIS A 84 12.98 -9.02 -7.32
CA HIS A 84 12.69 -9.19 -8.75
C HIS A 84 13.98 -9.37 -9.57
N GLU A 85 15.04 -8.60 -9.30
CA GLU A 85 16.33 -8.75 -9.97
C GLU A 85 16.96 -10.13 -9.70
N LEU A 86 16.93 -10.60 -8.45
CA LEU A 86 17.42 -11.93 -8.08
C LEU A 86 16.66 -13.05 -8.79
N GLU A 87 15.34 -12.92 -8.90
CA GLU A 87 14.52 -13.91 -9.61
C GLU A 87 14.82 -13.95 -11.11
N LEU A 88 15.00 -12.79 -11.74
CA LEU A 88 15.47 -12.72 -13.13
C LEU A 88 16.86 -13.35 -13.30
N ALA A 89 17.78 -13.13 -12.36
CA ALA A 89 19.11 -13.73 -12.38
C ALA A 89 19.04 -15.26 -12.24
N ARG A 90 18.16 -15.79 -11.38
CA ARG A 90 17.91 -17.23 -11.25
C ARG A 90 17.39 -17.85 -12.54
N ILE A 91 16.37 -17.25 -13.17
CA ILE A 91 15.81 -17.72 -14.44
C ILE A 91 16.89 -17.75 -15.54
N ARG A 92 17.76 -16.73 -15.59
CA ARG A 92 18.88 -16.71 -16.55
C ARG A 92 19.90 -17.82 -16.25
N ALA A 93 20.23 -18.06 -14.98
CA ALA A 93 21.18 -19.10 -14.59
C ALA A 93 20.67 -20.51 -14.89
N THR A 94 19.39 -20.81 -14.60
CA THR A 94 18.78 -22.12 -14.91
C THR A 94 18.74 -22.38 -16.41
N ARG A 95 18.32 -21.39 -17.20
CA ARG A 95 18.35 -21.47 -18.67
C ARG A 95 19.77 -21.75 -19.19
N ASN A 96 20.79 -21.10 -18.63
CA ASN A 96 22.17 -21.30 -19.08
C ASN A 96 22.73 -22.67 -18.66
N ALA A 97 22.26 -23.26 -17.56
CA ALA A 97 22.65 -24.61 -17.14
C ALA A 97 22.07 -25.69 -18.05
N GLU A 98 20.81 -25.56 -18.48
CA GLU A 98 20.17 -26.47 -19.45
C GLU A 98 20.90 -26.47 -20.81
N ASN A 99 21.48 -25.34 -21.22
CA ASN A 99 22.24 -25.23 -22.47
C ASN A 99 23.67 -25.79 -22.39
N ARG A 100 24.13 -26.30 -21.23
CA ARG A 100 25.52 -26.75 -21.03
C ARG A 100 25.67 -28.25 -20.77
N SER A 101 24.57 -29.00 -20.68
CA SER A 101 24.59 -30.46 -20.56
C SER A 101 24.59 -31.10 -21.96
N PRO A 102 25.58 -31.94 -22.32
CA PRO A 102 25.40 -32.87 -23.41
C PRO A 102 24.35 -33.89 -22.96
N LEU A 103 23.17 -33.89 -23.58
CA LEU A 103 22.21 -34.98 -23.39
C LEU A 103 22.90 -36.31 -23.77
N PRO A 104 22.83 -37.37 -22.95
CA PRO A 104 23.13 -38.71 -23.45
C PRO A 104 22.08 -39.02 -24.51
N SER A 105 22.54 -39.34 -25.72
CA SER A 105 21.70 -39.78 -26.83
C SER A 105 20.99 -41.07 -26.46
N VAL A 106 19.81 -40.95 -25.86
CA VAL A 106 18.86 -42.05 -25.75
C VAL A 106 18.21 -42.18 -27.11
N THR A 107 18.64 -43.21 -27.82
CA THR A 107 17.96 -43.78 -28.97
C THR A 107 16.51 -44.08 -28.59
N SER A 108 15.56 -43.37 -29.20
CA SER A 108 14.15 -43.74 -29.23
C SER A 108 13.72 -43.79 -30.69
N ASN A 109 13.90 -44.97 -31.29
CA ASN A 109 13.10 -45.35 -32.44
C ASN A 109 11.65 -45.45 -31.95
N GLY A 110 10.81 -44.50 -32.36
CA GLY A 110 9.41 -44.41 -31.96
C GLY A 110 8.65 -43.51 -32.91
N ASP A 111 8.00 -44.15 -33.84
CA ASP A 111 6.97 -43.68 -34.77
C ASP A 111 6.10 -42.52 -34.23
N GLY A 112 5.92 -41.48 -35.06
CA GLY A 112 4.99 -40.38 -34.78
C GLY A 112 5.54 -38.97 -34.94
N ASP A 113 6.07 -38.61 -36.12
CA ASP A 113 6.17 -37.20 -36.51
C ASP A 113 4.74 -36.65 -36.72
N VAL A 114 4.14 -36.13 -35.64
CA VAL A 114 2.95 -35.30 -35.74
C VAL A 114 3.41 -33.98 -36.37
N SER A 115 3.42 -33.96 -37.70
CA SER A 115 3.73 -32.78 -38.50
C SER A 115 2.97 -31.57 -37.96
N LEU A 116 3.69 -30.47 -37.69
CA LEU A 116 3.16 -29.21 -37.18
C LEU A 116 1.93 -28.73 -37.96
N ASP A 117 1.89 -29.00 -39.27
CA ASP A 117 0.78 -28.67 -40.15
C ASP A 117 -0.51 -29.43 -39.82
N LYS A 118 -0.43 -30.69 -39.38
CA LYS A 118 -1.59 -31.45 -38.91
C LYS A 118 -2.10 -30.89 -37.58
N LEU A 119 -1.20 -30.47 -36.70
CA LEU A 119 -1.56 -29.88 -35.42
C LEU A 119 -2.25 -28.53 -35.62
N ILE A 120 -1.68 -27.64 -36.45
CA ILE A 120 -2.26 -26.33 -36.79
C ILE A 120 -3.63 -26.49 -37.45
N LYS A 121 -3.80 -27.46 -38.37
CA LYS A 121 -5.11 -27.75 -38.99
C LYS A 121 -6.15 -28.30 -38.01
N GLY A 122 -5.72 -28.92 -36.90
CA GLY A 122 -6.60 -29.39 -35.84
C GLY A 122 -6.98 -28.33 -34.80
N VAL A 123 -6.39 -27.12 -34.85
CA VAL A 123 -6.72 -26.03 -33.94
C VAL A 123 -8.04 -25.38 -34.40
N GLU A 124 -9.11 -25.65 -33.65
CA GLU A 124 -10.36 -24.89 -33.78
C GLU A 124 -10.21 -23.53 -33.08
N ILE A 125 -10.31 -22.46 -33.85
CA ILE A 125 -10.29 -21.09 -33.32
C ILE A 125 -11.72 -20.65 -33.04
N LEU A 126 -12.02 -20.39 -31.77
CA LEU A 126 -13.30 -19.82 -31.34
C LEU A 126 -13.16 -18.30 -31.18
N THR A 127 -13.94 -17.54 -31.93
CA THR A 127 -13.97 -16.07 -31.82
C THR A 127 -15.18 -15.64 -31.00
N ILE A 128 -14.95 -14.98 -29.86
CA ILE A 128 -16.03 -14.52 -28.96
C ILE A 128 -15.88 -13.01 -28.72
N PRO A 129 -16.98 -12.22 -28.77
CA PRO A 129 -16.93 -10.80 -28.45
C PRO A 129 -16.57 -10.56 -26.97
N VAL A 130 -15.68 -9.59 -26.74
CA VAL A 130 -15.28 -9.20 -25.38
C VAL A 130 -16.37 -8.36 -24.72
N PRO A 131 -16.82 -8.70 -23.50
CA PRO A 131 -17.82 -7.93 -22.78
C PRO A 131 -17.34 -6.51 -22.47
N ARG A 132 -18.21 -5.52 -22.71
CA ARG A 132 -17.93 -4.09 -22.40
C ARG A 132 -18.43 -3.65 -21.03
N LYS A 133 -19.31 -4.44 -20.41
CA LYS A 133 -19.90 -4.16 -19.10
C LYS A 133 -19.38 -5.15 -18.07
N THR A 134 -19.08 -4.67 -16.87
CA THR A 134 -18.54 -5.47 -15.75
C THR A 134 -19.45 -6.62 -15.36
N GLU A 135 -20.76 -6.40 -15.36
CA GLU A 135 -21.80 -7.38 -15.01
C GLU A 135 -21.87 -8.58 -15.99
N SER A 136 -21.35 -8.43 -17.21
CA SER A 136 -21.43 -9.45 -18.26
C SER A 136 -20.22 -10.39 -18.30
N TRP A 137 -19.20 -10.18 -17.47
CA TRP A 137 -17.98 -10.99 -17.46
C TRP A 137 -18.21 -12.40 -16.92
N ASN A 138 -19.06 -12.56 -15.90
CA ASN A 138 -19.34 -13.88 -15.33
C ASN A 138 -19.98 -14.80 -16.38
N LEU A 139 -20.96 -14.29 -17.14
CA LEU A 139 -21.61 -15.04 -18.22
C LEU A 139 -20.66 -15.38 -19.37
N PHE A 140 -19.70 -14.50 -19.67
CA PHE A 140 -18.68 -14.74 -20.68
C PHE A 140 -17.79 -15.93 -20.29
N PHE A 141 -17.32 -15.98 -19.05
CA PHE A 141 -16.51 -17.10 -18.57
C PHE A 141 -17.31 -18.40 -18.46
N ASP A 142 -18.56 -18.35 -17.99
CA ASP A 142 -19.44 -19.52 -17.94
C ASP A 142 -19.71 -20.11 -19.34
N SER A 143 -19.80 -19.26 -20.36
CA SER A 143 -19.97 -19.68 -21.76
C SER A 143 -18.70 -20.33 -22.30
N LEU A 144 -17.52 -19.76 -22.00
CA LEU A 144 -16.23 -20.35 -22.35
C LEU A 144 -16.07 -21.71 -21.69
N GLU A 145 -16.29 -21.80 -20.38
CA GLU A 145 -16.12 -23.02 -19.61
C GLU A 145 -17.04 -24.14 -20.12
N ARG A 146 -18.32 -23.84 -20.41
CA ARG A 146 -19.24 -24.82 -21.02
C ARG A 146 -18.77 -25.32 -22.39
N THR A 147 -18.23 -24.43 -23.21
CA THR A 147 -17.79 -24.79 -24.58
C THR A 147 -16.59 -25.74 -24.55
N TYR A 148 -15.70 -25.61 -23.56
CA TYR A 148 -14.54 -26.49 -23.40
C TYR A 148 -14.82 -27.75 -22.57
N LYS A 149 -15.80 -27.73 -21.65
CA LYS A 149 -16.17 -28.92 -20.84
C LYS A 149 -16.95 -29.99 -21.59
N HIS A 150 -17.57 -29.66 -22.72
CA HIS A 150 -18.36 -30.60 -23.54
C HIS A 150 -17.59 -31.17 -24.75
N LYS A 151 -16.25 -31.14 -24.72
CA LYS A 151 -15.38 -31.71 -25.75
C LYS A 151 -14.63 -32.93 -25.24
#